data_AF-A0ABD1IAM6-F1
#
_entry.id   AF-A0ABD1IAM6-F1
#
_cell.length_a   1.000
_cell.length_b   1.000
_cell.length_c   1.000
_cell.angle_alpha   90.00
_cell.angle_beta   90.00
_cell.angle_gamma   90.00
#
_symmetry.space_group_name_H-M   'P 1'
#
loop_
_entity.id
_entity.type
_entity.pdbx_description
1 polymer ?
#
loop_
_entity_poly.entity_id
_entity_poly.type
_entity_poly.pdbx_seq_one_letter_code
_entity_poly.pdbx_strand_id
1 'polypeptide(L)'
;MSREREGFEEIGKKLKAEIDGRSSSSPPPPSSMSMGRRHAFGPPGSLNTITPCAACKLLRRRCAEECPFSPYFSPHEPHKFAAVHKVFGASNVSKMLMEVPEPQRADAANSLVYEANVRLRDPVYGCMGAISALQQQIQTLQAELNAVRAEILRYKYREAANSIIASTNAALAVSVAELPQAPPTPTPSQPAAPPPSVVISSTSSAPALYASPSSTASYSSISNNHIPFFD
;
A
#
# COMPACT_ATOMS: atom_id res chain seq x y z
N MET A 1 -14.63 -6.08 28.51
CA MET A 1 -14.02 -6.78 27.35
C MET A 1 -12.83 -7.57 27.87
N SER A 2 -13.07 -8.78 28.39
CA SER A 2 -12.14 -9.39 29.36
C SER A 2 -11.93 -10.90 29.21
N ARG A 3 -12.50 -11.56 28.19
CA ARG A 3 -12.38 -13.03 27.98
C ARG A 3 -11.50 -13.43 26.80
N GLU A 4 -11.10 -12.49 25.94
CA GLU A 4 -10.33 -12.79 24.73
C GLU A 4 -8.81 -12.71 24.93
N ARG A 5 -8.34 -12.19 26.08
CA ARG A 5 -6.91 -12.09 26.40
C ARG A 5 -6.32 -13.39 26.95
N GLU A 6 -7.10 -14.22 27.65
CA GLU A 6 -6.61 -15.42 28.33
C GLU A 6 -6.21 -16.54 27.34
N GLY A 7 -6.91 -16.66 26.21
CA GLY A 7 -6.68 -17.73 25.23
C GLY A 7 -5.33 -17.69 24.49
N PHE A 8 -4.62 -16.56 24.51
CA PHE A 8 -3.32 -16.45 23.81
C PHE A 8 -2.13 -17.02 24.60
N GLU A 9 -2.21 -17.06 25.93
CA GLU A 9 -1.13 -17.62 26.77
C GLU A 9 -1.14 -19.15 26.85
N GLU A 10 -2.30 -19.78 26.68
CA GLU A 10 -2.43 -21.25 26.73
C GLU A 10 -1.81 -21.90 25.49
N ILE A 11 -2.00 -21.30 24.31
CA ILE A 11 -1.48 -21.80 23.03
C ILE A 11 0.06 -21.80 23.02
N GLY A 12 0.69 -20.76 23.57
CA GLY A 12 2.16 -20.64 23.60
C GLY A 12 2.86 -21.74 24.41
N LYS A 13 2.22 -22.23 25.48
CA LYS A 13 2.78 -23.26 26.37
C LYS A 13 2.80 -24.66 25.71
N LYS A 14 1.87 -24.94 24.80
CA LYS A 14 1.72 -26.25 24.15
C LYS A 14 2.80 -26.54 23.11
N LEU A 15 3.31 -25.52 22.42
CA LEU A 15 4.34 -25.67 21.38
C LEU A 15 5.76 -25.91 21.91
N LYS A 16 6.06 -25.54 23.17
CA LYS A 16 7.39 -25.78 23.76
C LYS A 16 7.56 -27.20 24.32
N ALA A 17 6.48 -27.91 24.62
CA ALA A 17 6.52 -29.22 25.27
C ALA A 17 6.91 -30.40 24.36
N GLU A 18 6.82 -30.25 23.03
CA GLU A 18 7.00 -31.39 22.09
C GLU A 18 8.46 -31.57 21.61
N ILE A 19 9.35 -30.61 21.88
CA ILE A 19 10.74 -30.59 21.35
C ILE A 19 11.74 -31.34 22.25
N ASP A 20 11.58 -31.28 23.57
CA ASP A 20 12.59 -31.77 24.53
C ASP A 20 12.29 -33.19 25.08
N GLY A 21 11.31 -33.90 24.48
CA GLY A 21 10.61 -35.01 25.15
C GLY A 21 10.86 -36.44 24.68
N ARG A 22 11.95 -36.78 23.97
CA ARG A 22 12.10 -38.15 23.39
C ARG A 22 13.51 -38.75 23.29
N SER A 23 14.19 -38.87 24.44
CA SER A 23 15.53 -39.48 24.56
C SER A 23 15.55 -40.68 25.54
N SER A 24 14.94 -41.82 25.17
CA SER A 24 15.05 -43.14 25.88
C SER A 24 14.55 -44.25 24.94
N SER A 25 15.40 -45.10 24.35
CA SER A 25 15.93 -46.38 24.88
C SER A 25 14.95 -47.58 24.88
N SER A 26 15.02 -48.43 23.85
CA SER A 26 14.54 -49.84 23.83
C SER A 26 15.17 -50.64 22.67
N PRO A 27 15.33 -51.98 22.78
CA PRO A 27 16.17 -52.80 21.88
C PRO A 27 15.47 -53.35 20.61
N PRO A 28 16.22 -53.88 19.62
CA PRO A 28 15.67 -54.41 18.37
C PRO A 28 15.26 -55.90 18.43
N PRO A 29 14.22 -56.32 17.66
CA PRO A 29 13.89 -57.72 17.40
C PRO A 29 14.67 -58.32 16.20
N PRO A 30 14.73 -59.66 16.04
CA PRO A 30 15.54 -60.36 15.03
C PRO A 30 14.89 -60.47 13.63
N SER A 31 15.66 -61.03 12.69
CA SER A 31 15.44 -61.01 11.23
C SER A 31 14.48 -62.07 10.65
N SER A 32 14.25 -61.97 9.33
CA SER A 32 13.38 -62.79 8.45
C SER A 32 11.87 -62.46 8.54
N MET A 33 11.04 -62.64 7.52
CA MET A 33 11.21 -63.29 6.20
C MET A 33 11.02 -62.32 5.00
N SER A 34 11.40 -62.75 3.81
CA SER A 34 11.31 -61.98 2.56
C SER A 34 9.96 -62.18 1.82
N MET A 35 9.46 -61.13 1.16
CA MET A 35 8.74 -61.28 -0.12
C MET A 35 8.67 -59.98 -0.95
N GLY A 36 9.11 -60.08 -2.21
CA GLY A 36 8.64 -59.35 -3.38
C GLY A 36 8.29 -57.85 -3.29
N ARG A 37 9.29 -56.96 -3.45
CA ARG A 37 9.05 -55.62 -4.04
C ARG A 37 9.56 -55.58 -5.47
N ARG A 38 8.66 -55.42 -6.44
CA ARG A 38 8.97 -55.46 -7.88
C ARG A 38 9.97 -54.37 -8.27
N HIS A 39 11.07 -54.77 -8.91
CA HIS A 39 12.05 -53.86 -9.49
C HIS A 39 11.47 -53.17 -10.73
N ALA A 40 11.51 -51.83 -10.75
CA ALA A 40 11.41 -51.06 -11.98
C ALA A 40 12.83 -50.68 -12.39
N PHE A 41 13.43 -51.43 -13.32
CA PHE A 41 14.78 -51.15 -13.84
C PHE A 41 14.76 -49.96 -14.79
N GLY A 42 14.88 -48.75 -14.24
CA GLY A 42 15.41 -47.60 -14.98
C GLY A 42 16.93 -47.67 -15.08
N PRO A 43 17.56 -47.09 -16.13
CA PRO A 43 19.01 -47.14 -16.30
C PRO A 43 19.75 -46.37 -15.18
N PRO A 44 20.91 -46.86 -14.70
CA PRO A 44 21.66 -46.24 -13.61
C PRO A 44 22.49 -45.04 -14.08
N GLY A 45 21.82 -43.95 -14.46
CA GLY A 45 22.43 -42.66 -14.80
C GLY A 45 22.37 -41.68 -13.63
N SER A 46 23.50 -41.51 -12.95
CA SER A 46 23.79 -40.54 -11.87
C SER A 46 22.79 -40.42 -10.70
N LEU A 47 23.26 -40.72 -9.48
CA LEU A 47 22.56 -40.38 -8.24
C LEU A 47 22.76 -38.90 -7.88
N ASN A 48 22.17 -38.01 -8.69
CA ASN A 48 22.13 -36.59 -8.39
C ASN A 48 21.45 -36.37 -7.03
N THR A 49 22.21 -35.95 -6.01
CA THR A 49 21.73 -35.63 -4.65
C THR A 49 20.98 -34.29 -4.57
N ILE A 50 20.26 -33.95 -5.64
CA ILE A 50 19.44 -32.75 -5.76
C ILE A 50 18.26 -32.90 -4.80
N THR A 51 18.32 -32.17 -3.68
CA THR A 51 17.19 -32.03 -2.75
C THR A 51 16.01 -31.44 -3.53
N PRO A 52 14.87 -32.15 -3.66
CA PRO A 52 13.78 -31.69 -4.50
C PRO A 52 13.15 -30.43 -3.90
N CYS A 53 13.01 -29.38 -4.72
CA CYS A 53 12.31 -28.15 -4.35
C CYS A 53 10.89 -28.44 -3.83
N ALA A 54 10.31 -27.50 -3.07
CA ALA A 54 9.00 -27.69 -2.43
C ALA A 54 7.90 -28.09 -3.44
N ALA A 55 7.97 -27.57 -4.68
CA ALA A 55 7.07 -27.94 -5.76
C ALA A 55 7.17 -29.42 -6.14
N CYS A 56 8.37 -29.90 -6.49
CA CYS A 56 8.56 -31.29 -6.89
C CYS A 56 8.34 -32.28 -5.73
N LYS A 57 8.65 -31.86 -4.49
CA LYS A 57 8.35 -32.60 -3.25
C LYS A 57 6.85 -32.76 -3.02
N LEU A 58 6.05 -31.69 -3.17
CA LEU A 58 4.58 -31.75 -3.02
C LEU A 58 3.93 -32.55 -4.17
N LEU A 59 4.39 -32.32 -5.41
CA LEU A 59 3.90 -32.99 -6.63
C LEU A 59 4.42 -34.43 -6.80
N ARG A 60 5.20 -34.96 -5.83
CA ARG A 60 5.76 -36.33 -5.80
C ARG A 60 6.52 -36.72 -7.08
N ARG A 61 7.20 -35.77 -7.73
CA ARG A 61 7.95 -35.95 -8.99
C ARG A 61 9.44 -35.67 -8.81
N ARG A 62 10.29 -36.23 -9.68
CA ARG A 62 11.72 -35.89 -9.72
C ARG A 62 11.89 -34.39 -10.01
N CYS A 63 12.81 -33.73 -9.31
CA CYS A 63 13.25 -32.39 -9.67
C CYS A 63 14.30 -32.51 -10.79
N ALA A 64 14.07 -31.83 -11.90
CA ALA A 64 15.10 -31.60 -12.90
C ALA A 64 16.07 -30.51 -12.41
N GLU A 65 17.22 -30.38 -13.10
CA GLU A 65 18.15 -29.25 -12.93
C GLU A 65 17.44 -27.95 -13.36
N GLU A 66 16.99 -27.89 -14.62
CA GLU A 66 16.14 -26.81 -15.16
C GLU A 66 14.67 -26.92 -14.71
N CYS A 67 14.44 -26.93 -13.39
CA CYS A 67 13.10 -26.95 -12.82
C CYS A 67 12.59 -25.51 -12.58
N PRO A 68 11.51 -25.05 -13.23
CA PRO A 68 11.04 -23.65 -13.18
C PRO A 68 10.52 -23.20 -11.81
N PHE A 69 10.42 -24.11 -10.84
CA PHE A 69 10.06 -23.82 -9.45
C PHE A 69 11.26 -23.82 -8.49
N SER A 70 12.42 -24.35 -8.89
CA SER A 70 13.55 -24.59 -7.99
C SER A 70 14.13 -23.30 -7.39
N PRO A 71 14.36 -22.22 -8.18
CA PRO A 71 14.91 -20.98 -7.65
C PRO A 71 13.99 -20.24 -6.67
N TYR A 72 12.68 -20.49 -6.74
CA TYR A 72 11.66 -19.68 -6.04
C TYR A 72 10.94 -20.43 -4.89
N PHE A 73 10.97 -21.77 -4.88
CA PHE A 73 10.23 -22.60 -3.92
C PHE A 73 11.17 -23.54 -3.14
N SER A 74 11.93 -22.95 -2.22
CA SER A 74 12.86 -23.65 -1.31
C SER A 74 12.22 -24.86 -0.60
N PRO A 75 12.90 -26.01 -0.47
CA PRO A 75 12.39 -27.19 0.22
C PRO A 75 12.13 -26.97 1.73
N HIS A 76 12.68 -25.88 2.30
CA HIS A 76 12.46 -25.46 3.69
C HIS A 76 11.13 -24.71 3.88
N GLU A 77 10.50 -24.22 2.81
CA GLU A 77 9.27 -23.43 2.85
C GLU A 77 8.10 -24.10 2.10
N PRO A 78 7.74 -25.37 2.41
CA PRO A 78 6.74 -26.12 1.66
C PRO A 78 5.34 -25.47 1.68
N HIS A 79 5.05 -24.65 2.70
CA HIS A 79 3.81 -23.91 2.82
C HIS A 79 3.62 -22.87 1.69
N LYS A 80 4.71 -22.23 1.20
CA LYS A 80 4.65 -21.27 0.09
C LYS A 80 4.12 -21.92 -1.18
N PHE A 81 4.70 -23.06 -1.56
CA PHE A 81 4.22 -23.78 -2.74
C PHE A 81 2.82 -24.38 -2.53
N ALA A 82 2.53 -24.92 -1.34
CA ALA A 82 1.20 -25.46 -1.04
C ALA A 82 0.08 -24.41 -1.17
N ALA A 83 0.34 -23.16 -0.78
CA ALA A 83 -0.61 -22.06 -0.93
C ALA A 83 -0.89 -21.76 -2.42
N VAL A 84 0.14 -21.47 -3.22
CA VAL A 84 -0.05 -21.15 -4.65
C VAL A 84 -0.59 -22.33 -5.45
N HIS A 85 -0.22 -23.56 -5.08
CA HIS A 85 -0.76 -24.78 -5.67
C HIS A 85 -2.27 -24.92 -5.42
N LYS A 86 -2.76 -24.55 -4.23
CA LYS A 86 -4.19 -24.63 -3.88
C LYS A 86 -5.03 -23.52 -4.51
N VAL A 87 -4.46 -22.34 -4.75
CA VAL A 87 -5.19 -21.17 -5.28
C VAL A 87 -5.09 -21.04 -6.80
N PHE A 88 -3.88 -21.18 -7.37
CA PHE A 88 -3.63 -20.99 -8.79
C PHE A 88 -3.41 -22.31 -9.55
N GLY A 89 -2.85 -23.33 -8.89
CA GLY A 89 -2.48 -24.61 -9.51
C GLY A 89 -1.10 -24.59 -10.18
N ALA A 90 -0.37 -25.71 -10.13
CA ALA A 90 1.03 -25.77 -10.56
C ALA A 90 1.27 -25.29 -12.00
N SER A 91 0.43 -25.72 -12.96
CA SER A 91 0.59 -25.36 -14.37
C SER A 91 0.45 -23.86 -14.61
N ASN A 92 -0.49 -23.20 -13.92
CA ASN A 92 -0.71 -21.76 -14.05
C ASN A 92 0.43 -20.98 -13.41
N VAL A 93 0.91 -21.37 -12.22
CA VAL A 93 2.10 -20.77 -11.59
C VAL A 93 3.32 -20.93 -12.50
N SER A 94 3.52 -22.10 -13.12
CA SER A 94 4.61 -22.30 -14.09
C SER A 94 4.48 -21.40 -15.31
N LYS A 95 3.26 -21.21 -15.83
CA LYS A 95 3.01 -20.33 -16.99
C LYS A 95 3.29 -18.87 -16.64
N MET A 96 2.68 -18.35 -15.58
CA MET A 96 2.86 -16.95 -15.14
C MET A 96 4.32 -16.61 -14.85
N LEU A 97 5.08 -17.54 -14.24
CA LEU A 97 6.52 -17.33 -14.01
C LEU A 97 7.34 -17.32 -15.31
N MET A 98 6.95 -18.06 -16.35
CA MET A 98 7.66 -18.03 -17.63
C MET A 98 7.29 -16.80 -18.49
N GLU A 99 6.08 -16.27 -18.35
CA GLU A 99 5.63 -15.02 -18.97
C GLU A 99 6.31 -13.77 -18.37
N VAL A 100 6.78 -13.85 -17.12
CA VAL A 100 7.55 -12.78 -16.44
C VAL A 100 9.05 -12.84 -16.82
N PRO A 101 9.70 -11.70 -17.11
CA PRO A 101 11.15 -11.62 -17.33
C PRO A 101 11.96 -12.13 -16.14
N GLU A 102 13.05 -12.85 -16.40
CA GLU A 102 13.78 -13.60 -15.37
C GLU A 102 14.13 -12.83 -14.08
N PRO A 103 14.65 -11.58 -14.13
CA PRO A 103 14.96 -10.82 -12.92
C PRO A 103 13.75 -10.55 -12.01
N GLN A 104 12.54 -10.54 -12.56
CA GLN A 104 11.29 -10.24 -11.84
C GLN A 104 10.57 -11.51 -11.35
N ARG A 105 11.01 -12.71 -11.74
CA ARG A 105 10.33 -13.97 -11.40
C ARG A 105 10.31 -14.27 -9.90
N ALA A 106 11.32 -13.83 -9.17
CA ALA A 106 11.36 -13.96 -7.71
C ALA A 106 10.24 -13.13 -7.04
N ASP A 107 10.05 -11.88 -7.48
CA ASP A 107 9.01 -10.99 -6.96
C ASP A 107 7.61 -11.41 -7.41
N ALA A 108 7.48 -11.93 -8.63
CA ALA A 108 6.23 -12.55 -9.09
C ALA A 108 5.87 -13.80 -8.26
N ALA A 109 6.84 -14.66 -7.93
CA ALA A 109 6.62 -15.81 -7.05
C ALA A 109 6.22 -15.36 -5.63
N ASN A 110 6.87 -14.33 -5.08
CA ASN A 110 6.51 -13.75 -3.78
C ASN A 110 5.10 -13.14 -3.78
N SER A 111 4.72 -12.42 -4.84
CA SER A 111 3.38 -11.84 -5.01
C SER A 111 2.30 -12.93 -5.10
N LEU A 112 2.52 -13.97 -5.90
CA LEU A 112 1.62 -15.13 -5.97
C LEU A 112 1.48 -15.82 -4.60
N VAL A 113 2.58 -15.98 -3.86
CA VAL A 113 2.56 -16.53 -2.49
C VAL A 113 1.76 -15.63 -1.54
N TYR A 114 1.90 -14.31 -1.62
CA TYR A 114 1.10 -13.37 -0.83
C TYR A 114 -0.39 -13.48 -1.17
N GLU A 115 -0.76 -13.34 -2.44
CA GLU A 115 -2.16 -13.41 -2.90
C GLU A 115 -2.82 -14.73 -2.53
N ALA A 116 -2.13 -15.86 -2.71
CA ALA A 116 -2.63 -17.16 -2.30
C ALA A 116 -2.88 -17.23 -0.78
N ASN A 117 -1.95 -16.72 0.04
CA ASN A 117 -2.13 -16.69 1.50
C ASN A 117 -3.22 -15.71 1.98
N VAL A 118 -3.51 -14.63 1.23
CA VAL A 118 -4.70 -13.80 1.53
C VAL A 118 -5.97 -14.54 1.09
N ARG A 119 -6.02 -15.12 -0.12
CA ARG A 119 -7.18 -15.84 -0.66
C ARG A 119 -7.54 -17.12 0.13
N LEU A 120 -6.58 -17.71 0.85
CA LEU A 120 -6.81 -18.83 1.76
C LEU A 120 -7.32 -18.40 3.16
N ARG A 121 -7.13 -17.14 3.55
CA ARG A 121 -7.68 -16.56 4.79
C ARG A 121 -9.06 -15.93 4.55
N ASP A 122 -9.23 -15.30 3.40
CA ASP A 122 -10.51 -14.78 2.90
C ASP A 122 -10.82 -15.38 1.52
N PRO A 123 -11.64 -16.45 1.46
CA PRO A 123 -12.09 -17.06 0.21
C PRO A 123 -13.07 -16.20 -0.60
N VAL A 124 -13.61 -15.11 -0.05
CA VAL A 124 -14.64 -14.27 -0.70
C VAL A 124 -13.99 -13.11 -1.43
N TYR A 125 -13.24 -12.24 -0.76
CA TYR A 125 -12.62 -11.05 -1.36
C TYR A 125 -11.09 -11.19 -1.55
N GLY A 126 -10.40 -11.88 -0.63
CA GLY A 126 -8.96 -12.11 -0.72
C GLY A 126 -8.17 -10.80 -0.75
N CYS A 127 -7.26 -10.64 -1.71
CA CYS A 127 -6.49 -9.41 -1.89
C CYS A 127 -7.38 -8.17 -2.15
N MET A 128 -8.56 -8.33 -2.77
CA MET A 128 -9.49 -7.21 -2.98
C MET A 128 -10.03 -6.63 -1.66
N GLY A 129 -10.25 -7.47 -0.64
CA GLY A 129 -10.68 -7.01 0.68
C GLY A 129 -9.65 -6.09 1.34
N ALA A 130 -8.37 -6.43 1.22
CA ALA A 130 -7.27 -5.58 1.69
C ALA A 130 -7.18 -4.27 0.90
N ILE A 131 -7.36 -4.30 -0.43
CA ILE A 131 -7.39 -3.10 -1.28
C ILE A 131 -8.53 -2.17 -0.86
N SER A 132 -9.76 -2.68 -0.69
CA SER A 132 -10.91 -1.88 -0.28
C SER A 132 -10.75 -1.29 1.13
N ALA A 133 -10.18 -2.03 2.08
CA ALA A 133 -9.90 -1.51 3.42
C ALA A 133 -8.87 -0.37 3.39
N LEU A 134 -7.80 -0.50 2.61
CA LEU A 134 -6.80 0.57 2.43
C LEU A 134 -7.39 1.79 1.73
N GLN A 135 -8.25 1.59 0.72
CA GLN A 135 -8.97 2.69 0.04
C GLN A 135 -9.89 3.45 1.00
N GLN A 136 -10.61 2.75 1.87
CA GLN A 136 -11.43 3.37 2.93
C GLN A 136 -10.55 4.15 3.91
N GLN A 137 -9.43 3.58 4.36
CA GLN A 137 -8.50 4.27 5.27
C GLN A 137 -7.92 5.56 4.66
N ILE A 138 -7.55 5.53 3.37
CA ILE A 138 -7.11 6.72 2.63
C ILE A 138 -8.21 7.79 2.57
N GLN A 139 -9.46 7.40 2.30
CA GLN A 139 -10.59 8.33 2.28
C GLN A 139 -10.86 8.96 3.65
N THR A 140 -10.83 8.17 4.73
CA THR A 140 -11.00 8.65 6.11
C THR A 140 -9.91 9.66 6.49
N LEU A 141 -8.63 9.28 6.32
CA LEU A 141 -7.50 10.17 6.62
C LEU A 141 -7.51 11.45 5.77
N GLN A 142 -7.94 11.36 4.51
CA GLN A 142 -8.07 12.53 3.64
C GLN A 142 -9.22 13.46 4.08
N ALA A 143 -10.32 12.91 4.60
CA ALA A 143 -11.42 13.68 5.18
C ALA A 143 -10.99 14.38 6.49
N GLU A 144 -10.28 13.67 7.38
CA GLU A 144 -9.71 14.22 8.62
C GLU A 144 -8.74 15.38 8.33
N LEU A 145 -7.78 15.18 7.40
CA LEU A 145 -6.86 16.24 6.97
C LEU A 145 -7.60 17.46 6.40
N ASN A 146 -8.69 17.26 5.66
CA ASN A 146 -9.47 18.35 5.10
C ASN A 146 -10.30 19.09 6.17
N ALA A 147 -10.83 18.38 7.17
CA ALA A 147 -11.51 18.98 8.32
C ALA A 147 -10.54 19.84 9.16
N VAL A 148 -9.33 19.33 9.46
CA VAL A 148 -8.30 20.09 10.18
C VAL A 148 -7.86 21.32 9.40
N ARG A 149 -7.67 21.21 8.07
CA ARG A 149 -7.35 22.35 7.19
C ARG A 149 -8.46 23.42 7.21
N ALA A 150 -9.72 23.01 7.12
CA ALA A 150 -10.86 23.93 7.17
C ALA A 150 -10.93 24.67 8.52
N GLU A 151 -10.68 23.97 9.63
CA GLU A 151 -10.67 24.55 10.97
C GLU A 151 -9.51 25.54 11.17
N ILE A 152 -8.31 25.24 10.66
CA ILE A 152 -7.17 26.19 10.64
C ILE A 152 -7.52 27.47 9.87
N LEU A 153 -8.17 27.36 8.70
CA LEU A 153 -8.63 28.52 7.93
C LEU A 153 -9.70 29.32 8.71
N ARG A 154 -10.60 28.64 9.43
CA ARG A 154 -11.62 29.27 10.27
C ARG A 154 -11.00 30.07 11.41
N TYR A 155 -9.94 29.56 12.06
CA TYR A 155 -9.19 30.31 13.07
C TYR A 155 -8.50 31.54 12.47
N LYS A 156 -7.74 31.39 11.37
CA LYS A 156 -7.04 32.51 10.72
C LYS A 156 -8.00 33.62 10.25
N TYR A 157 -9.16 33.25 9.71
CA TYR A 157 -10.17 34.24 9.31
C TYR A 157 -10.77 34.98 10.52
N ARG A 158 -11.05 34.26 11.62
CA ARG A 158 -11.54 34.87 12.87
C ARG A 158 -10.51 35.83 13.49
N GLU A 159 -9.23 35.47 13.46
CA GLU A 159 -8.13 36.30 13.94
C GLU A 159 -8.00 37.59 13.12
N ALA A 160 -8.01 37.49 11.79
CA ALA A 160 -8.01 38.65 10.90
C ALA A 160 -9.24 39.57 11.13
N ALA A 161 -10.44 38.99 11.25
CA ALA A 161 -11.66 39.74 11.53
C ALA A 161 -11.61 40.46 12.90
N ASN A 162 -11.13 39.79 13.94
CA ASN A 162 -10.91 40.40 15.26
C ASN A 162 -9.91 41.57 15.18
N SER A 163 -8.82 41.41 14.43
CA SER A 163 -7.81 42.47 14.23
C SER A 163 -8.40 43.70 13.53
N ILE A 164 -9.22 43.50 12.49
CA ILE A 164 -9.89 44.60 11.77
C ILE A 164 -10.83 45.36 12.72
N ILE A 165 -11.63 44.65 13.52
CA ILE A 165 -12.55 45.25 14.50
C ILE A 165 -11.79 46.02 15.60
N ALA A 166 -10.64 45.51 16.06
CA ALA A 166 -9.79 46.24 17.00
C ALA A 166 -9.27 47.55 16.40
N SER A 167 -8.78 47.52 15.15
CA SER A 167 -8.28 48.71 14.45
C SER A 167 -9.36 49.76 14.17
N THR A 168 -10.58 49.36 13.78
CA THR A 168 -11.68 50.32 13.53
C THR A 168 -12.21 50.93 14.81
N ASN A 169 -12.33 50.17 15.90
CA ASN A 169 -12.72 50.71 17.20
C ASN A 169 -11.68 51.70 17.75
N ALA A 170 -10.38 51.43 17.55
CA ALA A 170 -9.32 52.36 17.90
C ALA A 170 -9.38 53.67 17.09
N ALA A 171 -9.69 53.60 15.79
CA ALA A 171 -9.86 54.79 14.94
C ALA A 171 -11.08 55.64 15.34
N LEU A 172 -12.23 55.01 15.61
CA LEU A 172 -13.47 55.70 15.98
C LEU A 172 -13.36 56.45 17.32
N ALA A 173 -12.53 55.95 18.26
CA ALA A 173 -12.27 56.62 19.53
C ALA A 173 -11.57 57.99 19.41
N VAL A 174 -10.98 58.31 18.25
CA VAL A 174 -10.25 59.57 18.01
C VAL A 174 -11.18 60.68 17.49
N SER A 175 -12.37 60.34 16.97
CA SER A 175 -13.24 61.27 16.21
C SER A 175 -14.44 61.84 16.99
N VAL A 176 -14.39 61.87 18.33
CA VAL A 176 -15.47 62.44 19.17
C VAL A 176 -15.20 63.90 19.55
N ALA A 177 -14.68 64.67 18.58
CA ALA A 177 -14.52 66.12 18.67
C ALA A 177 -14.87 66.79 17.34
N GLU A 178 -15.65 67.86 17.45
CA GLU A 178 -15.99 68.88 16.44
C GLU A 178 -17.13 68.61 15.42
N LEU A 179 -18.01 69.62 15.31
CA LEU A 179 -19.19 69.73 14.45
C LEU A 179 -19.67 71.21 14.51
N PRO A 180 -20.41 71.75 13.52
CA PRO A 180 -20.02 72.02 12.14
C PRO A 180 -20.22 73.51 11.72
N GLN A 181 -19.71 73.94 10.56
CA GLN A 181 -20.17 75.17 9.88
C GLN A 181 -19.96 75.13 8.34
N ALA A 182 -20.58 76.06 7.60
CA ALA A 182 -20.82 75.96 6.15
C ALA A 182 -20.56 77.29 5.36
N PRO A 183 -21.00 77.48 4.09
CA PRO A 183 -20.12 77.73 2.92
C PRO A 183 -20.04 79.22 2.45
N PRO A 184 -19.20 79.56 1.45
CA PRO A 184 -19.74 79.80 0.08
C PRO A 184 -18.80 79.48 -1.13
N THR A 185 -19.36 79.60 -2.34
CA THR A 185 -18.79 79.45 -3.73
C THR A 185 -18.36 80.82 -4.36
N PRO A 186 -17.78 80.98 -5.60
CA PRO A 186 -17.78 80.10 -6.80
C PRO A 186 -16.51 80.06 -7.74
N THR A 187 -16.71 79.44 -8.92
CA THR A 187 -15.92 79.17 -10.18
C THR A 187 -15.13 80.33 -10.87
N PRO A 188 -14.35 80.15 -11.99
CA PRO A 188 -14.25 79.03 -12.97
C PRO A 188 -12.82 78.49 -13.31
N SER A 189 -12.63 77.36 -14.03
CA SER A 189 -12.55 77.26 -15.53
C SER A 189 -12.40 75.81 -16.05
N GLN A 190 -12.68 75.58 -17.35
CA GLN A 190 -12.55 74.33 -18.14
C GLN A 190 -11.65 74.55 -19.39
N PRO A 191 -11.41 73.59 -20.32
CA PRO A 191 -11.78 72.16 -20.45
C PRO A 191 -10.54 71.23 -20.27
N ALA A 192 -10.40 69.96 -20.69
CA ALA A 192 -11.18 68.92 -21.44
C ALA A 192 -10.84 67.52 -20.82
N ALA A 193 -10.92 66.31 -21.40
CA ALA A 193 -11.32 65.68 -22.68
C ALA A 193 -11.77 64.20 -22.42
N PRO A 194 -12.35 63.43 -23.37
CA PRO A 194 -13.13 62.22 -23.03
C PRO A 194 -12.50 60.87 -23.56
N PRO A 195 -13.17 59.68 -23.59
CA PRO A 195 -12.56 58.43 -23.10
C PRO A 195 -12.54 57.30 -24.17
N PRO A 196 -12.38 56.01 -23.78
CA PRO A 196 -13.59 55.19 -23.58
C PRO A 196 -13.49 54.24 -22.35
N SER A 197 -14.26 53.14 -22.34
CA SER A 197 -14.33 52.13 -21.27
C SER A 197 -14.13 50.71 -21.82
N VAL A 198 -13.78 49.75 -20.95
CA VAL A 198 -14.18 48.33 -21.12
C VAL A 198 -14.60 47.77 -19.76
N VAL A 199 -15.70 47.02 -19.72
CA VAL A 199 -16.18 46.28 -18.56
C VAL A 199 -16.23 44.80 -18.94
N ILE A 200 -15.67 43.90 -18.12
CA ILE A 200 -15.91 42.46 -18.23
C ILE A 200 -16.19 41.89 -16.84
N SER A 201 -17.37 41.27 -16.70
CA SER A 201 -17.72 40.45 -15.53
C SER A 201 -17.35 38.98 -15.77
N SER A 202 -17.19 38.22 -14.69
CA SER A 202 -16.96 36.77 -14.73
C SER A 202 -18.14 36.02 -15.37
N THR A 203 -17.90 34.84 -15.95
CA THR A 203 -18.54 33.55 -15.57
C THR A 203 -18.15 32.38 -16.50
N SER A 204 -18.53 31.17 -16.06
CA SER A 204 -18.76 29.95 -16.86
C SER A 204 -17.58 29.02 -17.12
N SER A 205 -17.69 27.83 -16.53
CA SER A 205 -16.83 26.65 -16.77
C SER A 205 -17.59 25.58 -17.55
N ALA A 206 -16.94 24.89 -18.49
CA ALA A 206 -17.36 23.59 -19.01
C ALA A 206 -16.13 22.84 -19.60
N PRO A 207 -16.03 21.50 -19.50
CA PRO A 207 -14.83 20.77 -19.88
C PRO A 207 -14.90 20.03 -21.24
N ALA A 208 -13.74 19.84 -21.87
CA ALA A 208 -13.48 18.83 -22.90
C ALA A 208 -12.14 18.14 -22.56
N LEU A 209 -12.14 16.88 -22.15
CA LEU A 209 -11.97 15.68 -23.00
C LEU A 209 -10.52 15.47 -23.51
N TYR A 210 -9.86 14.45 -22.92
CA TYR A 210 -8.76 13.64 -23.43
C TYR A 210 -7.68 14.27 -24.33
N ALA A 211 -6.52 14.57 -23.75
CA ALA A 211 -5.23 14.56 -24.43
C ALA A 211 -4.17 13.92 -23.53
N SER A 212 -3.52 12.84 -23.99
CA SER A 212 -2.44 12.16 -23.27
C SER A 212 -1.07 12.55 -23.83
N PRO A 213 -0.16 13.14 -23.04
CA PRO A 213 1.22 13.32 -23.46
C PRO A 213 2.04 12.06 -23.12
N SER A 214 2.37 11.26 -24.14
CA SER A 214 3.39 10.21 -24.00
C SER A 214 4.77 10.87 -23.95
N SER A 215 5.48 10.77 -22.83
CA SER A 215 6.89 11.18 -22.72
C SER A 215 7.62 10.37 -21.67
N THR A 216 8.60 9.60 -22.11
CA THR A 216 9.53 8.86 -21.25
C THR A 216 10.52 9.83 -20.59
N ALA A 217 10.45 9.96 -19.27
CA ALA A 217 11.44 10.71 -18.48
C ALA A 217 11.94 9.84 -17.32
N SER A 218 13.27 9.68 -17.25
CA SER A 218 13.95 8.73 -16.37
C SER A 218 13.71 8.99 -14.88
N TYR A 219 13.28 7.96 -14.14
CA TYR A 219 13.34 7.95 -12.68
C TYR A 219 14.81 7.85 -12.21
N SER A 220 15.37 8.96 -11.74
CA SER A 220 16.61 9.03 -10.96
C SER A 220 16.75 10.41 -10.30
N SER A 221 17.48 10.47 -9.19
CA SER A 221 17.92 11.72 -8.52
C SER A 221 16.84 12.60 -7.89
N ILE A 222 16.22 12.13 -6.79
CA ILE A 222 15.65 13.05 -5.78
C ILE A 222 16.82 13.77 -5.08
N SER A 223 16.98 15.07 -5.34
CA SER A 223 17.91 15.92 -4.58
C SER A 223 17.24 16.40 -3.30
N ASN A 224 17.92 16.25 -2.17
CA ASN A 224 17.37 16.52 -0.84
C ASN A 224 17.45 18.03 -0.50
N ASN A 225 16.62 18.84 -1.16
CA ASN A 225 16.55 20.28 -0.91
C ASN A 225 15.56 20.60 0.22
N HIS A 226 16.12 20.99 1.36
CA HIS A 226 15.45 21.39 2.60
C HIS A 226 14.47 22.58 2.39
N ILE A 227 13.17 22.34 2.59
CA ILE A 227 12.15 23.39 2.64
C ILE A 227 11.86 23.73 4.11
N PRO A 228 12.29 24.90 4.64
CA PRO A 228 11.80 25.39 5.91
C PRO A 228 10.36 25.90 5.73
N PHE A 229 9.42 25.36 6.50
CA PHE A 229 8.01 25.75 6.45
C PHE A 229 7.46 26.12 7.84
N PHE A 230 8.29 26.74 8.68
CA PHE A 230 7.90 27.38 9.94
C PHE A 230 8.84 28.53 10.27
N ASP A 231 8.42 29.74 9.91
CA ASP A 231 8.64 31.04 10.57
C ASP A 231 7.38 31.90 10.26
#